data_AF-A0A0L0LPG3-F1
#
_entry.id   AF-A0A0L0LPG3-F1
#
_cell.length_a   1.000
_cell.length_b   1.000
_cell.length_c   1.000
_cell.angle_alpha   90.00
_cell.angle_beta   90.00
_cell.angle_gamma   90.00
#
_symmetry.space_group_name_H-M   'P 1'
#
loop_
_entity.id
_entity.type
_entity.pdbx_description
1 polymer ?
#
loop_
_entity_poly.entity_id
_entity_poly.type
_entity_poly.pdbx_seq_one_letter_code
_entity_poly.pdbx_strand_id
1 'polypeptide(L)'
;MMRASLIFLALLSPFIFPSPLSGALSFAAALVYPPVALVVGLIADALYYPGSGYPLATLIGVAIALVAFFMRGFAKARIMAP
;
A
#
# COMPACT_ATOMS: atom_id res chain seq x y z
N MET A 1 -6.93 4.66 16.76
CA MET A 1 -7.40 3.27 16.67
C MET A 1 -7.73 2.88 15.23
N MET A 2 -8.66 3.56 14.55
CA MET A 2 -9.06 3.26 13.16
C MET A 2 -7.90 3.17 12.14
N ARG A 3 -6.87 4.04 12.27
CA ARG A 3 -5.67 4.02 11.42
C ARG A 3 -4.84 2.74 11.56
N ALA A 4 -4.68 2.24 12.78
CA ALA A 4 -3.93 1.01 13.02
C ALA A 4 -4.71 -0.19 12.48
N SER A 5 -6.03 -0.22 12.68
CA SER A 5 -6.92 -1.26 12.14
C SER A 5 -6.78 -1.39 10.63
N LEU A 6 -6.78 -0.27 9.89
CA LEU A 6 -6.62 -0.26 8.43
C LEU A 6 -5.26 -0.84 7.98
N ILE A 7 -4.18 -0.52 8.70
CA ILE A 7 -2.84 -1.04 8.40
C ILE A 7 -2.79 -2.56 8.62
N PHE A 8 -3.33 -3.03 9.75
CA PHE A 8 -3.42 -4.46 10.04
C PHE A 8 -4.26 -5.21 9.00
N LEU A 9 -5.42 -4.66 8.63
CA LEU A 9 -6.29 -5.22 7.59
C LEU A 9 -5.57 -5.28 6.23
N ALA A 10 -4.83 -4.24 5.85
CA ALA A 10 -4.07 -4.24 4.61
C ALA A 10 -2.95 -5.29 4.61
N LEU A 11 -2.25 -5.48 5.73
CA LEU A 11 -1.20 -6.51 5.87
C LEU A 11 -1.76 -7.93 5.87
N LEU A 12 -2.94 -8.15 6.44
CA LEU A 12 -3.62 -9.44 6.42
C LEU A 12 -4.32 -9.73 5.08
N SER A 13 -4.63 -8.69 4.30
CA SER A 13 -5.41 -8.85 3.07
C SER A 13 -4.83 -9.84 2.05
N PRO A 14 -3.50 -9.93 1.79
CA PRO A 14 -2.95 -10.88 0.84
C PRO A 14 -3.12 -12.35 1.25
N PHE A 15 -3.46 -12.63 2.51
CA PHE A 15 -3.71 -13.99 3.00
C PHE A 15 -5.19 -14.39 2.91
N ILE A 16 -6.09 -13.40 2.88
CA ILE A 16 -7.54 -13.61 3.06
C ILE A 16 -8.31 -13.31 1.78
N PHE A 17 -7.86 -12.34 0.99
CA PHE A 17 -8.58 -11.82 -0.19
C PHE A 17 -7.81 -12.04 -1.49
N PRO A 18 -8.52 -12.15 -2.64
CA PRO A 18 -7.91 -12.12 -3.97
C PRO A 18 -7.06 -10.86 -4.21
N SER A 19 -6.01 -10.99 -5.03
CA SER A 19 -5.01 -9.92 -5.24
C SER A 19 -5.57 -8.52 -5.56
N PRO A 20 -6.68 -8.34 -6.33
CA PRO A 20 -7.20 -7.01 -6.62
C PRO A 20 -7.77 -6.29 -5.38
N LEU A 21 -8.44 -7.04 -4.50
CA LEU A 21 -9.02 -6.49 -3.26
C LEU A 21 -7.92 -6.10 -2.27
N SER A 22 -6.87 -6.91 -2.18
CA SER A 22 -5.68 -6.63 -1.38
C SER A 22 -4.94 -5.38 -1.88
N GLY A 23 -4.90 -5.16 -3.19
CA GLY A 23 -4.39 -3.93 -3.80
C GLY A 23 -5.19 -2.68 -3.39
N ALA A 24 -6.52 -2.75 -3.40
CA ALA A 24 -7.37 -1.63 -2.99
C ALA A 24 -7.22 -1.29 -1.49
N LEU A 25 -7.16 -2.30 -0.63
CA LEU A 25 -6.92 -2.13 0.81
C LEU A 25 -5.53 -1.55 1.08
N SER A 26 -4.52 -2.03 0.35
CA SER A 26 -3.15 -1.50 0.38
C SER A 26 -3.11 -0.01 0.03
N PHE A 27 -3.81 0.40 -1.03
CA PHE A 27 -3.90 1.81 -1.42
C PHE A 27 -4.55 2.68 -0.33
N ALA A 28 -5.68 2.23 0.22
CA ALA A 28 -6.37 2.95 1.29
C ALA A 28 -5.49 3.09 2.55
N ALA A 29 -4.75 2.05 2.92
CA ALA A 29 -3.81 2.10 4.05
C ALA A 29 -2.60 3.00 3.76
N ALA A 30 -2.10 3.03 2.52
CA ALA A 30 -0.96 3.85 2.11
C ALA A 30 -1.20 5.35 2.26
N LEU A 31 -2.44 5.82 2.07
CA LEU A 31 -2.82 7.22 2.31
C LEU A 31 -2.58 7.64 3.77
N VAL A 32 -2.66 6.69 4.71
CA VAL A 32 -2.39 6.92 6.13
C VAL A 32 -0.92 6.69 6.46
N TYR A 33 -0.35 5.59 5.98
CA TYR A 33 1.04 5.19 6.20
C TYR A 33 1.63 4.61 4.90
N PRO A 34 2.31 5.43 4.08
CA PRO A 34 2.77 5.03 2.75
C PRO A 34 3.61 3.75 2.70
N PRO A 35 4.50 3.45 3.68
CA PRO A 35 5.29 2.22 3.66
C PRO A 35 4.48 0.92 3.68
N VAL A 36 3.20 0.94 4.10
CA VAL A 36 2.36 -0.27 4.10
C VAL A 36 2.24 -0.86 2.70
N ALA A 37 2.10 -0.02 1.66
CA ALA A 37 1.92 -0.53 0.31
C ALA A 37 3.11 -1.30 -0.22
N LEU A 38 4.33 -0.93 0.17
CA LEU A 38 5.54 -1.67 -0.14
C LEU A 38 5.54 -3.06 0.48
N VAL A 39 5.21 -3.13 1.78
CA VAL A 39 5.19 -4.40 2.52
C VAL A 39 4.11 -5.33 1.95
N VAL A 40 2.92 -4.79 1.65
CA VAL A 40 1.84 -5.58 1.03
C VAL A 40 2.25 -6.07 -0.36
N GLY A 41 2.93 -5.24 -1.16
CA GLY A 41 3.47 -5.64 -2.47
C GLY A 41 4.49 -6.77 -2.38
N LEU A 42 5.42 -6.69 -1.42
CA LEU A 42 6.39 -7.75 -1.14
C LEU A 42 5.73 -9.07 -0.73
N ILE A 43 4.75 -9.01 0.17
CA ILE A 43 3.99 -10.18 0.60
C ILE A 43 3.23 -10.78 -0.59
N ALA A 44 2.61 -9.93 -1.42
CA ALA A 44 1.87 -10.38 -2.59
C ALA A 44 2.75 -11.04 -3.66
N ASP A 45 3.95 -10.51 -3.93
CA ASP A 45 4.89 -11.18 -4.85
C ASP A 45 5.36 -12.52 -4.29
N ALA A 46 5.65 -12.59 -2.98
CA ALA A 46 6.05 -13.83 -2.34
C ALA A 46 4.95 -14.90 -2.35
N LEU A 47 3.67 -14.50 -2.21
CA LEU A 47 2.54 -15.42 -2.15
C LEU A 47 1.98 -15.82 -3.53
N TYR A 48 1.83 -14.85 -4.44
CA TYR A 48 1.09 -15.06 -5.70
C TYR A 48 2.00 -15.23 -6.91
N TYR A 49 3.24 -14.73 -6.86
CA TYR A 49 4.18 -14.79 -7.97
C TYR A 49 5.56 -15.32 -7.55
N PRO A 50 5.64 -16.46 -6.83
CA PRO A 50 6.93 -17.00 -6.40
C PRO A 50 7.79 -17.34 -7.63
N GLY A 51 8.97 -16.73 -7.72
CA GLY A 51 9.94 -17.03 -8.77
C GLY A 51 9.70 -16.34 -10.12
N SER A 52 8.81 -15.35 -10.21
CA SER A 52 8.50 -14.64 -11.47
C SER A 52 9.65 -13.81 -12.06
N GLY A 53 10.81 -13.71 -11.40
CA GLY A 53 11.94 -12.86 -11.79
C GLY A 53 11.66 -11.35 -11.76
N TYR A 54 10.39 -10.95 -11.76
CA TYR A 54 9.89 -9.58 -11.77
C TYR A 54 8.87 -9.37 -10.65
N PRO A 55 9.22 -8.57 -9.62
CA PRO A 55 8.35 -8.32 -8.47
C PRO A 55 7.29 -7.25 -8.81
N LEU A 56 6.30 -7.65 -9.62
CA LEU A 56 5.26 -6.77 -10.15
C LEU A 56 4.40 -6.15 -9.02
N ALA A 57 4.00 -6.93 -8.02
CA ALA A 57 3.17 -6.42 -6.93
C ALA A 57 3.97 -5.44 -6.05
N THR A 58 5.27 -5.66 -5.88
CA THR A 58 6.17 -4.74 -5.19
C THR A 58 6.32 -3.44 -5.98
N LEU A 59 6.50 -3.49 -7.31
CA LEU A 59 6.57 -2.29 -8.16
C LEU A 59 5.28 -1.46 -8.07
N ILE A 60 4.12 -2.12 -8.09
CA ILE A 60 2.83 -1.46 -7.86
C ILE A 60 2.78 -0.85 -6.45
N GLY A 61 3.23 -1.58 -5.43
CA GLY A 61 3.34 -1.09 -4.05
C GLY A 61 4.21 0.16 -3.93
N VAL A 62 5.33 0.22 -4.66
CA VAL A 62 6.22 1.40 -4.74
C VAL A 62 5.46 2.58 -5.35
N ALA A 63 4.79 2.37 -6.49
CA ALA A 63 4.02 3.41 -7.15
C ALA A 63 2.92 3.97 -6.23
N ILE A 64 2.18 3.10 -5.55
CA ILE A 64 1.15 3.47 -4.57
C ILE A 64 1.75 4.28 -3.42
N ALA A 65 2.88 3.82 -2.85
CA ALA A 65 3.54 4.51 -1.75
C ALA A 65 4.01 5.91 -2.17
N LEU A 66 4.58 6.06 -3.37
CA LEU A 66 5.00 7.36 -3.91
C LEU A 66 3.80 8.29 -4.10
N VAL A 67 2.72 7.83 -4.74
CA VAL A 67 1.50 8.62 -4.94
C VAL A 67 0.93 9.06 -3.59
N ALA A 68 0.80 8.16 -2.63
CA ALA A 68 0.30 8.47 -1.29
C ALA A 68 1.21 9.45 -0.55
N PHE A 69 2.54 9.32 -0.70
CA PHE A 69 3.51 10.24 -0.13
C PHE A 69 3.36 11.66 -0.71
N PHE A 70 3.28 11.78 -2.04
CA PHE A 70 3.08 13.08 -2.70
C PHE A 70 1.72 13.70 -2.36
N MET A 71 0.64 12.91 -2.36
CA MET A 71 -0.68 13.39 -1.95
C MET A 71 -0.68 13.93 -0.52
N ARG A 72 0.01 13.24 0.40
CA ARG A 72 0.12 13.68 1.79
C ARG A 72 0.98 14.93 1.92
N GLY A 73 2.07 15.04 1.16
CA GLY A 73 2.91 16.23 1.09
C GLY A 73 2.13 17.44 0.55
N PHE A 74 1.42 17.26 -0.57
CA PHE A 74 0.61 18.29 -1.20
C PHE A 74 -0.57 18.74 -0.31
N ALA A 75 -1.26 17.79 0.33
CA ALA A 75 -2.34 18.11 1.27
C ALA A 75 -1.83 18.93 2.45
N LYS A 76 -0.69 18.56 3.05
CA LYS A 76 -0.07 19.35 4.11
C LYS A 76 0.37 20.73 3.62
N ALA A 77 1.02 20.80 2.47
CA ALA A 77 1.49 22.05 1.89
C ALA A 77 0.34 23.03 1.56
N ARG A 78 -0.79 22.52 1.07
CA ARG A 78 -1.99 23.33 0.77
C ARG A 78 -2.74 23.79 2.01
N ILE A 79 -2.76 22.99 3.08
CA ILE A 79 -3.41 23.38 4.35
C ILE A 79 -2.55 24.39 5.13
N MET A 80 -1.23 24.44 4.88
CA MET A 80 -0.29 25.38 5.52
C MET A 80 0.04 26.61 4.67
N ALA A 81 -0.48 26.71 3.43
CA ALA A 81 -0.32 27.92 2.64
C ALA A 81 -1.27 29.02 3.19
N PRO A 82 -0.73 30.18 3.63
CA PRO A 82 -1.51 31.29 4.17
C PRO A 82 -2.41 31.96 3.14
#